data_AF-A0A931W1D9-F1
#
_entry.id   AF-A0A931W1D9-F1
#
_cell.length_a   1.000
_cell.length_b   1.000
_cell.length_c   1.000
_cell.angle_alpha   90.00
_cell.angle_beta   90.00
_cell.angle_gamma   90.00
#
_symmetry.space_group_name_H-M   'P 1'
#
loop_
_entity.id
_entity.type
_entity.pdbx_description
1 polymer ?
#
loop_
_entity_poly.entity_id
_entity_poly.type
_entity_poly.pdbx_seq_one_letter_code
_entity_poly.pdbx_strand_id
1 'polypeptide(L)'
;MAEGNKGKGTPSKGPRRSEASRQEEKGPGGMKYFPIVVAALVVLGLGGSYLFARSTHKASSGVRGTQGVQVATATDNAAQSGPKLKETRPTLSPTHFAGKIAQAYQVAQEIPQVLDQLYCYCQCQETFGHKSLLTCYVDNHAAG
;
A
#
# COMPACT_ATOMS: atom_id res chain seq x y z
N MET A 1 -16.76 -62.33 7.78
CA MET A 1 -16.50 -62.13 6.33
C MET A 1 -15.89 -60.74 6.19
N ALA A 2 -14.57 -60.61 6.14
CA ALA A 2 -13.69 -60.76 4.96
C ALA A 2 -13.31 -59.35 4.46
N GLU A 3 -12.13 -58.87 4.86
CA GLU A 3 -10.94 -58.62 4.00
C GLU A 3 -10.86 -57.11 3.65
N GLY A 4 -9.85 -56.32 4.02
CA GLY A 4 -8.43 -56.61 4.07
C GLY A 4 -7.77 -56.11 2.77
N ASN A 5 -7.58 -54.80 2.59
CA ASN A 5 -6.75 -54.29 1.47
C ASN A 5 -5.38 -53.84 1.98
N LYS A 6 -4.37 -54.50 1.43
CA LYS A 6 -2.98 -54.60 1.84
C LYS A 6 -2.16 -53.92 0.74
N GLY A 7 -1.29 -52.99 1.14
CA GLY A 7 -0.59 -52.06 0.24
C GLY A 7 0.52 -52.65 -0.63
N LYS A 8 1.45 -51.78 -1.06
CA LYS A 8 2.92 -51.97 -1.13
C LYS A 8 3.59 -50.99 -2.12
N GLY A 9 4.68 -50.36 -1.66
CA GLY A 9 5.92 -50.04 -2.40
C GLY A 9 5.83 -48.92 -3.45
N THR A 10 6.79 -48.01 -3.62
CA THR A 10 8.25 -48.10 -3.41
C THR A 10 8.89 -46.69 -3.31
N PRO A 11 10.05 -46.54 -2.65
CA PRO A 11 10.81 -45.29 -2.64
C PRO A 11 11.74 -45.21 -3.87
N SER A 12 11.64 -44.17 -4.70
CA SER A 12 12.63 -43.91 -5.75
C SER A 12 13.79 -43.08 -5.18
N LYS A 13 14.89 -43.77 -4.84
CA LYS A 13 16.21 -43.17 -4.72
C LYS A 13 16.91 -43.24 -6.06
N GLY A 14 17.45 -42.11 -6.51
CA GLY A 14 18.49 -42.07 -7.54
C GLY A 14 19.10 -40.68 -7.65
N PRO A 15 20.28 -40.42 -7.05
CA PRO A 15 21.14 -39.32 -7.44
C PRO A 15 22.13 -39.80 -8.52
N ARG A 16 22.41 -38.98 -9.53
CA ARG A 16 23.73 -38.85 -10.20
C ARG A 16 23.66 -37.93 -11.42
N ARG A 17 24.73 -37.13 -11.55
CA ARG A 17 25.21 -36.39 -12.74
C ARG A 17 24.41 -35.11 -13.02
N SER A 18 24.98 -33.91 -13.08
CA SER A 18 26.35 -33.54 -13.46
C SER A 18 26.66 -32.13 -12.94
N GLU A 19 27.79 -32.00 -12.25
CA GLU A 19 28.53 -30.74 -12.14
C GLU A 19 28.88 -30.25 -13.55
N ALA A 20 28.37 -29.09 -13.95
CA ALA A 20 28.86 -28.34 -15.09
C ALA A 20 28.42 -26.87 -14.97
N SER A 21 29.26 -26.10 -14.26
CA SER A 21 29.81 -24.84 -14.76
C SER A 21 28.87 -23.84 -15.45
N ARG A 22 28.46 -22.79 -14.72
CA ARG A 22 28.63 -21.38 -15.18
C ARG A 22 28.25 -20.38 -14.08
N GLN A 23 29.16 -20.17 -13.13
CA GLN A 23 29.21 -18.92 -12.38
C GLN A 23 30.67 -18.45 -12.39
N GLU A 24 31.04 -17.78 -13.48
CA GLU A 24 32.17 -16.85 -13.52
C GLU A 24 31.69 -15.58 -14.24
N GLU A 25 31.17 -14.62 -13.48
CA GLU A 25 31.12 -13.22 -13.91
C GLU A 25 32.30 -12.51 -13.24
N LYS A 26 33.51 -12.74 -13.78
CA LYS A 26 34.69 -11.93 -13.49
C LYS A 26 34.49 -10.55 -14.13
N GLY A 27 33.89 -9.61 -13.41
CA GLY A 27 33.88 -8.20 -13.79
C GLY A 27 35.26 -7.55 -13.59
N PRO A 28 35.89 -6.99 -14.64
CA PRO A 28 37.23 -6.42 -14.54
C PRO A 28 37.20 -4.98 -13.99
N GLY A 29 38.10 -4.66 -13.05
CA GLY A 29 38.65 -3.30 -12.92
C GLY A 29 37.98 -2.33 -11.93
N GLY A 30 37.50 -2.81 -10.77
CA GLY A 30 36.84 -2.00 -9.73
C GLY A 30 37.71 -1.07 -8.88
N MET A 31 38.74 -0.41 -9.42
CA MET A 31 39.54 0.58 -8.65
C MET A 31 39.88 1.88 -9.41
N LYS A 32 39.78 1.91 -10.75
CA LYS A 32 39.98 3.14 -11.52
C LYS A 32 38.72 3.99 -11.64
N TYR A 33 37.55 3.35 -11.57
CA TYR A 33 36.25 4.02 -11.66
C TYR A 33 35.73 4.48 -10.31
N PHE A 34 36.28 3.99 -9.20
CA PHE A 34 35.91 4.42 -7.85
C PHE A 34 36.03 5.94 -7.62
N PRO A 35 37.15 6.62 -7.95
CA PRO A 35 37.23 8.07 -7.80
C PRO A 35 36.28 8.83 -8.75
N ILE A 36 36.02 8.29 -9.94
CA ILE A 36 35.12 8.89 -10.93
C ILE A 36 33.66 8.82 -10.46
N VAL A 37 33.24 7.67 -9.92
CA VAL A 37 31.89 7.47 -9.37
C VAL A 37 31.68 8.36 -8.14
N VAL A 38 32.67 8.47 -7.24
CA VAL A 38 32.59 9.36 -6.08
C VAL A 38 32.52 10.83 -6.51
N ALA A 39 33.34 11.26 -7.47
CA ALA A 39 33.30 12.62 -8.00
C ALA A 39 31.94 12.93 -8.67
N ALA A 40 31.38 11.99 -9.43
CA ALA A 40 30.06 12.14 -10.05
C ALA A 40 28.94 12.28 -9.01
N LEU A 41 28.97 11.48 -7.93
CA LEU A 41 28.00 11.58 -6.84
C LEU A 41 28.11 12.92 -6.08
N VAL A 42 29.34 13.42 -5.87
CA VAL A 42 29.57 14.72 -5.23
C VAL A 42 29.10 15.88 -6.12
N VAL A 43 29.34 15.83 -7.44
CA VAL A 43 28.86 16.84 -8.38
C VAL A 43 27.34 16.83 -8.51
N LEU A 44 26.70 15.65 -8.52
CA LEU A 44 25.25 15.53 -8.54
C LEU A 44 24.61 16.01 -7.22
N GLY A 45 25.24 15.71 -6.08
CA GLY A 45 24.79 16.18 -4.76
C GLY A 45 24.95 17.70 -4.56
N LEU A 46 26.10 18.27 -4.91
CA LEU A 46 26.36 19.71 -4.80
C LEU A 46 25.62 20.52 -5.89
N GLY A 47 25.53 19.99 -7.11
CA GLY A 47 24.80 20.62 -8.22
C GLY A 47 23.28 20.63 -8.03
N GLY A 48 22.71 19.55 -7.47
CA GLY A 48 21.29 19.50 -7.08
C GLY A 48 20.94 20.50 -5.98
N SER A 49 21.85 20.69 -5.02
CA SER A 49 21.70 21.67 -3.93
C SER A 49 21.69 23.12 -4.42
N TYR A 50 22.52 23.45 -5.42
CA TYR A 50 22.64 24.80 -5.97
C TYR A 50 21.39 25.24 -6.77
N LEU A 51 20.70 24.31 -7.42
CA LEU A 51 19.42 24.58 -8.08
C LEU A 51 18.26 24.68 -7.07
N PHE A 52 18.28 23.88 -6.00
CA PHE A 52 17.25 23.95 -4.95
C PHE A 52 17.31 25.26 -4.14
N ALA A 53 18.51 25.79 -3.89
CA ALA A 53 18.72 27.05 -3.16
C ALA A 53 18.13 28.29 -3.84
N ARG A 54 17.92 28.30 -5.17
CA ARG A 54 17.21 29.40 -5.86
C ARG A 54 15.69 29.28 -5.82
N SER A 55 15.15 28.10 -5.53
CA SER A 55 13.71 27.83 -5.58
C SER A 55 12.95 28.16 -4.29
N THR A 56 13.65 28.32 -3.16
CA THR A 56 13.00 28.58 -1.85
C THR A 56 12.89 30.07 -1.49
N HIS A 57 13.40 30.99 -2.32
CA HIS A 57 13.32 32.43 -2.08
C HIS A 57 12.18 33.10 -2.87
N LYS A 58 10.96 32.53 -2.84
CA LYS A 58 9.75 33.26 -3.24
C LYS A 58 8.46 32.64 -2.66
N ALA A 59 8.10 33.02 -1.44
CA ALA A 59 6.72 33.14 -0.93
C ALA A 59 6.80 33.59 0.54
N SER A 60 6.92 34.88 0.77
CA SER A 60 5.79 35.73 1.20
C SER A 60 5.32 35.40 2.62
N SER A 61 5.99 36.05 3.56
CA SER A 61 5.46 36.47 4.85
C SER A 61 4.01 36.93 4.73
N GLY A 62 3.13 36.33 5.54
CA GLY A 62 1.79 36.84 5.76
C GLY A 62 0.85 35.75 6.26
N VAL A 63 0.66 35.66 7.57
CA VAL A 63 -0.62 35.81 8.26
C VAL A 63 -0.33 35.83 9.77
N ARG A 64 -0.29 37.02 10.35
CA ARG A 64 -0.81 37.26 11.71
C ARG A 64 -2.21 37.81 11.49
N GLY A 65 -3.21 37.11 12.02
CA GLY A 65 -4.60 37.52 11.89
C GLY A 65 -5.52 36.59 12.65
N THR A 66 -5.59 36.76 13.97
CA THR A 66 -6.75 36.35 14.75
C THR A 66 -7.91 37.27 14.35
N GLN A 67 -8.89 36.75 13.60
CA GLN A 67 -10.27 37.26 13.52
C GLN A 67 -11.12 36.38 12.60
N GLY A 68 -12.23 35.87 13.14
CA GLY A 68 -13.34 35.29 12.36
C GLY A 68 -13.67 33.84 12.72
N VAL A 69 -14.51 33.64 13.73
CA VAL A 69 -15.32 32.42 13.84
C VAL A 69 -16.29 32.44 12.65
N GLN A 70 -15.99 31.64 11.63
CA GLN A 70 -16.86 31.43 10.49
C GLN A 70 -17.67 30.18 10.78
N VAL A 71 -18.90 30.35 11.25
CA VAL A 71 -19.90 29.26 11.29
C VAL A 71 -20.34 29.04 9.85
N ALA A 72 -19.55 28.26 9.11
CA ALA A 72 -19.97 27.73 7.82
C ALA A 72 -20.95 26.59 8.10
N THR A 73 -22.20 26.77 7.72
CA THR A 73 -23.15 25.67 7.59
C THR A 73 -22.60 24.74 6.50
N ALA A 74 -21.93 23.68 6.95
CA ALA A 74 -21.42 22.62 6.11
C ALA A 74 -22.61 21.82 5.56
N THR A 75 -23.12 22.27 4.42
CA THR A 75 -23.73 21.40 3.41
C THR A 75 -22.72 21.31 2.26
N ASP A 76 -21.66 20.56 2.55
CA ASP A 76 -21.10 19.52 1.69
C ASP A 76 -20.72 19.87 0.25
N ASN A 77 -19.78 20.82 0.11
CA ASN A 77 -18.84 20.82 -1.04
C ASN A 77 -17.46 20.23 -0.67
N ALA A 78 -17.39 19.44 0.41
CA ALA A 78 -16.16 18.79 0.89
C ALA A 78 -15.80 17.48 0.16
N ALA A 79 -16.57 17.09 -0.87
CA ALA A 79 -16.42 15.79 -1.52
C ALA A 79 -15.38 15.73 -2.67
N GLN A 80 -14.71 16.83 -3.04
CA GLN A 80 -14.06 16.90 -4.37
C GLN A 80 -12.58 17.31 -4.41
N SER A 81 -11.86 17.27 -3.29
CA SER A 81 -10.40 17.53 -3.28
C SER A 81 -9.55 16.37 -2.77
N GLY A 82 -10.15 15.20 -2.53
CA GLY A 82 -9.45 13.98 -2.14
C GLY A 82 -9.02 13.11 -3.34
N PRO A 83 -8.01 12.24 -3.17
CA PRO A 83 -7.68 11.23 -4.18
C PRO A 83 -8.90 10.36 -4.51
N LYS A 84 -9.04 10.00 -5.79
CA LYS A 84 -10.14 9.14 -6.24
C LYS A 84 -10.05 7.77 -5.57
N LEU A 85 -11.12 7.38 -4.89
CA LEU A 85 -11.27 6.06 -4.27
C LEU A 85 -11.39 4.96 -5.34
N LYS A 86 -10.81 3.79 -5.08
CA LYS A 86 -11.00 2.56 -5.86
C LYS A 86 -12.44 2.07 -5.69
N GLU A 87 -12.99 2.11 -4.47
CA GLU A 87 -14.41 1.87 -4.20
C GLU A 87 -15.22 3.16 -4.30
N THR A 88 -16.30 3.11 -5.08
CA THR A 88 -17.19 4.24 -5.33
C THR A 88 -18.55 4.06 -4.68
N ARG A 89 -18.88 2.84 -4.23
CA ARG A 89 -20.11 2.56 -3.49
C ARG A 89 -19.99 3.09 -2.06
N PRO A 90 -21.10 3.58 -1.46
CA PRO A 90 -21.11 3.93 -0.05
C PRO A 90 -20.94 2.68 0.80
N THR A 91 -20.38 2.85 2.00
CA THR A 91 -20.39 1.80 3.02
C THR A 91 -21.80 1.60 3.56
N LEU A 92 -22.06 0.43 4.13
CA LEU A 92 -23.34 0.13 4.77
C LEU A 92 -23.57 1.03 5.99
N SER A 93 -24.83 1.37 6.28
CA SER A 93 -25.15 2.24 7.40
C SER A 93 -24.81 1.58 8.75
N PRO A 94 -24.12 2.28 9.68
CA PRO A 94 -23.86 1.82 11.03
C PRO A 94 -25.12 1.42 11.81
N THR A 95 -26.26 2.01 11.46
CA THR A 95 -27.56 1.75 12.12
C THR A 95 -28.07 0.32 11.92
N HIS A 96 -27.50 -0.44 10.99
CA HIS A 96 -27.82 -1.86 10.80
C HIS A 96 -27.12 -2.76 11.83
N PHE A 97 -26.19 -2.23 12.62
CA PHE A 97 -25.33 -2.99 13.51
C PHE A 97 -25.40 -2.47 14.94
N ALA A 98 -24.82 -3.22 15.87
CA ALA A 98 -24.72 -2.85 17.28
C ALA A 98 -23.27 -2.92 17.78
N GLY A 99 -22.99 -2.20 18.86
CA GLY A 99 -21.71 -2.23 19.56
C GLY A 99 -20.53 -1.85 18.66
N LYS A 100 -19.45 -2.63 18.74
CA LYS A 100 -18.19 -2.37 18.01
C LYS A 100 -18.35 -2.46 16.49
N ILE A 101 -19.30 -3.25 15.99
CA ILE A 101 -19.53 -3.38 14.55
C ILE A 101 -20.11 -2.05 14.02
N ALA A 102 -21.11 -1.49 14.70
CA ALA A 102 -21.64 -0.17 14.33
C ALA A 102 -20.53 0.90 14.32
N GLN A 103 -19.67 0.91 15.35
CA GLN A 103 -18.53 1.82 15.42
C GLN A 103 -17.56 1.62 14.25
N ALA A 104 -17.28 0.38 13.85
CA ALA A 104 -16.40 0.08 12.72
C ALA A 104 -16.97 0.61 11.40
N TYR A 105 -18.27 0.42 11.14
CA TYR A 105 -18.93 0.98 9.96
C TYR A 105 -18.98 2.51 9.98
N GLN A 106 -19.11 3.12 11.17
CA GLN A 106 -19.07 4.58 11.31
C GLN A 106 -17.67 5.11 10.95
N VAL A 107 -16.62 4.52 11.50
CA VAL A 107 -15.24 4.88 11.14
C VAL A 107 -14.99 4.68 9.64
N ALA A 108 -15.55 3.64 9.03
CA ALA A 108 -15.43 3.41 7.59
C ALA A 108 -16.07 4.53 6.75
N GLN A 109 -17.13 5.18 7.25
CA GLN A 109 -17.71 6.37 6.62
C GLN A 109 -16.86 7.63 6.82
N GLU A 110 -16.20 7.76 7.97
CA GLU A 110 -15.41 8.93 8.34
C GLU A 110 -14.05 8.99 7.61
N ILE A 111 -13.41 7.84 7.37
CA ILE A 111 -12.06 7.77 6.78
C ILE A 111 -11.96 6.84 5.56
N PRO A 112 -12.82 6.98 4.53
CA PRO A 112 -12.85 6.06 3.40
C PRO A 112 -11.54 6.04 2.62
N GLN A 113 -10.83 7.18 2.53
CA GLN A 113 -9.57 7.28 1.80
C GLN A 113 -8.48 6.40 2.40
N VAL A 114 -8.45 6.28 3.73
CA VAL A 114 -7.47 5.43 4.43
C VAL A 114 -7.79 3.96 4.19
N LEU A 115 -9.06 3.55 4.41
CA LEU A 115 -9.48 2.16 4.25
C LEU A 115 -9.33 1.67 2.80
N ASP A 116 -9.46 2.56 1.83
CA ASP A 116 -9.30 2.20 0.42
C ASP A 116 -7.83 1.96 0.00
N GLN A 117 -6.87 2.46 0.79
CA GLN A 117 -5.45 2.14 0.62
C GLN A 117 -5.04 0.85 1.34
N LEU A 118 -5.82 0.40 2.32
CA LEU A 118 -5.51 -0.80 3.09
C LEU A 118 -5.99 -2.07 2.39
N TYR A 119 -5.20 -3.12 2.54
CA TYR A 119 -5.57 -4.46 2.10
C TYR A 119 -6.60 -5.07 3.07
N CYS A 120 -7.61 -5.75 2.53
CA CYS A 120 -8.57 -6.50 3.34
C CYS A 120 -7.98 -7.88 3.68
N TYR A 121 -7.74 -8.13 4.97
CA TYR A 121 -7.13 -9.37 5.46
C TYR A 121 -8.10 -10.56 5.53
N CYS A 122 -9.30 -10.46 4.96
CA CYS A 122 -10.25 -11.57 4.92
C CYS A 122 -10.02 -12.51 3.72
N GLN A 123 -9.14 -12.14 2.78
CA GLN A 123 -8.88 -12.88 1.53
C GLN A 123 -10.14 -13.07 0.67
N CYS A 124 -11.13 -12.19 0.82
CA CYS A 124 -12.41 -12.21 0.14
C CYS A 124 -12.39 -11.67 -1.30
N GLN A 125 -11.20 -11.31 -1.82
CA GLN A 125 -11.08 -10.69 -3.15
C GLN A 125 -11.63 -11.57 -4.26
N GLU A 126 -11.30 -12.86 -4.27
CA GLU A 126 -11.71 -13.78 -5.33
C GLU A 126 -13.17 -14.27 -5.16
N THR A 127 -13.68 -14.29 -3.93
CA THR A 127 -15.00 -14.84 -3.62
C THR A 127 -16.11 -13.78 -3.60
N PHE A 128 -15.79 -12.55 -3.16
CA PHE A 128 -16.74 -11.42 -3.03
C PHE A 128 -16.39 -10.24 -3.94
N GLY A 129 -15.24 -10.26 -4.63
CA GLY A 129 -14.81 -9.17 -5.52
C GLY A 129 -14.33 -7.93 -4.77
N HIS A 130 -14.00 -8.05 -3.49
CA HIS A 130 -13.49 -6.94 -2.67
C HIS A 130 -12.03 -6.61 -3.02
N LYS A 131 -11.75 -5.33 -3.29
CA LYS A 131 -10.45 -4.82 -3.80
C LYS A 131 -9.63 -4.06 -2.75
N SER A 132 -10.26 -3.63 -1.66
CA SER A 132 -9.63 -2.87 -0.56
C SER A 132 -10.37 -3.14 0.75
N LEU A 133 -9.82 -2.72 1.90
CA LEU A 133 -10.54 -2.83 3.17
C LEU A 133 -11.86 -2.06 3.12
N LEU A 134 -11.91 -0.91 2.43
CA LEU A 134 -13.16 -0.16 2.24
C LEU A 134 -14.25 -0.98 1.56
N THR A 135 -13.90 -1.82 0.57
CA THR A 135 -14.91 -2.67 -0.08
C THR A 135 -15.54 -3.71 0.84
N CYS A 136 -14.84 -4.13 1.89
CA CYS A 136 -15.41 -5.05 2.87
C CYS A 136 -16.56 -4.39 3.69
N TYR A 137 -16.65 -3.05 3.71
CA TYR A 137 -17.68 -2.28 4.41
C TYR A 137 -18.88 -1.87 3.54
N VAL A 138 -18.91 -2.19 2.25
CA VAL A 138 -20.06 -1.87 1.37
C VAL A 138 -21.21 -2.86 1.52
N ASP A 139 -20.94 -4.02 2.11
CA ASP A 139 -21.90 -5.07 2.45
C ASP A 139 -21.68 -5.48 3.92
N ASN A 140 -22.28 -6.59 4.33
CA ASN A 140 -22.20 -7.09 5.70
C ASN A 140 -20.95 -7.93 5.98
N HIS A 141 -20.01 -8.09 5.04
CA HIS A 141 -18.87 -8.98 5.22
C HIS A 141 -17.94 -8.52 6.35
N ALA A 142 -17.74 -7.21 6.54
CA ALA A 142 -16.95 -6.68 7.65
C ALA A 142 -17.57 -6.94 9.04
N ALA A 143 -18.81 -7.45 9.11
CA ALA A 143 -19.46 -7.82 10.37
C ALA A 143 -19.13 -9.23 10.87
N GLY A 144 -18.47 -10.08 10.04
CA GLY A 144 -18.04 -11.44 10.40
C GLY A 144 -18.69 -12.55 9.58
#